data_AF-A0A3D5J2R2-F1
#
_entry.id   AF-A0A3D5J2R2-F1
#
_cell.length_a   1.000
_cell.length_b   1.000
_cell.length_c   1.000
_cell.angle_alpha   90.00
_cell.angle_beta   90.00
_cell.angle_gamma   90.00
#
_symmetry.space_group_name_H-M   'P 1'
#
loop_
_entity.id
_entity.type
_entity.pdbx_description
1 polymer ?
#
loop_
_entity_poly.entity_id
_entity_poly.type
_entity_poly.pdbx_seq_one_letter_code
_entity_poly.pdbx_strand_id
1 'polypeptide(L)'
;SILSSVLKDDNSLKKILQKHSVLYYLDHQIKLPFENKYSSPETLGKDRIALAAAAVYAYPKQNCLVIDAGTCVTYDIVNSESEYLGGGISPGLQMRFQAVHKFTEKLPLIQSDSNHLKLIGNSTKESLRSGIYFGFAAEIDGMISRYYSEFKDLTVILTGGDLLFLSKRLKNSIFANSNFLLEGLNYILEYNKTQ
;
A
#
# COMPACT_ATOMS: atom_id res chain seq x y z
N SER A 1 15.87 -13.75 -11.11
CA SER A 1 14.83 -12.73 -11.27
C SER A 1 13.58 -13.14 -10.52
N ILE A 2 12.78 -12.20 -10.03
CA ILE A 2 11.45 -12.47 -9.47
C ILE A 2 10.39 -11.69 -10.25
N LEU A 3 9.24 -12.30 -10.50
CA LEU A 3 8.12 -11.67 -11.20
C LEU A 3 6.88 -11.65 -10.30
N SER A 4 6.35 -10.44 -10.08
CA SER A 4 5.01 -10.20 -9.55
C SER A 4 4.15 -9.63 -10.66
N SER A 5 3.04 -10.31 -10.97
CA SER A 5 2.09 -9.88 -12.01
C SER A 5 0.67 -10.25 -11.63
N VAL A 6 -0.25 -9.34 -11.93
CA VAL A 6 -1.72 -9.53 -11.91
C VAL A 6 -2.29 -9.84 -13.30
N LEU A 7 -1.51 -9.62 -14.35
CA LEU A 7 -1.89 -9.91 -15.74
C LEU A 7 -1.57 -11.37 -16.10
N LYS A 8 -2.51 -12.05 -16.75
CA LYS A 8 -2.42 -13.50 -17.03
C LYS A 8 -1.30 -13.87 -18.01
N ASP A 9 -0.97 -13.04 -19.00
CA ASP A 9 -0.10 -13.48 -20.10
C ASP A 9 0.73 -12.37 -20.72
N ASP A 10 1.94 -12.16 -20.21
CA ASP A 10 3.03 -11.70 -21.07
C ASP A 10 4.09 -12.80 -21.20
N ASN A 11 3.79 -13.76 -22.08
CA ASN A 11 4.68 -14.89 -22.36
C ASN A 11 6.00 -14.46 -23.02
N SER A 12 6.08 -13.25 -23.57
CA SER A 12 7.31 -12.75 -24.17
C SER A 12 8.34 -12.37 -23.10
N LEU A 13 7.92 -11.61 -22.08
CA LEU A 13 8.76 -11.22 -20.96
C LEU A 13 9.25 -12.43 -20.16
N LYS A 14 8.35 -13.40 -19.88
CA LYS A 14 8.71 -14.63 -19.16
C LYS A 14 9.84 -15.40 -19.87
N LYS A 15 9.71 -15.60 -21.19
CA LYS A 15 10.73 -16.29 -21.99
C LYS A 15 12.08 -15.57 -21.96
N ILE A 16 12.08 -14.24 -22.06
CA ILE A 16 13.31 -13.44 -21.96
C ILE A 16 13.94 -13.63 -20.58
N LEU A 17 13.18 -13.47 -19.50
CA LEU A 17 13.70 -13.60 -18.13
C LEU A 17 14.26 -15.00 -17.84
N GLN A 18 13.58 -16.06 -18.30
CA GLN A 18 14.03 -17.45 -18.16
C GLN A 18 15.30 -17.74 -18.95
N LYS A 19 15.49 -17.09 -20.11
CA LYS A 19 16.72 -17.25 -20.91
C LYS A 19 17.95 -16.65 -20.23
N HIS A 20 17.76 -15.60 -19.43
CA HIS A 20 18.85 -14.83 -18.82
C HIS A 20 19.04 -15.09 -17.31
N SER A 21 18.10 -15.77 -16.64
CA SER A 21 18.15 -16.01 -15.20
C SER A 21 17.21 -17.12 -14.73
N VAL A 22 17.46 -17.67 -13.54
CA VAL A 22 16.43 -18.43 -12.81
C VAL A 22 15.28 -17.48 -12.47
N LEU A 23 14.07 -17.82 -12.90
CA LEU A 23 12.87 -17.01 -12.73
C LEU A 23 12.02 -17.56 -11.59
N TYR A 24 11.88 -16.77 -10.53
CA TYR A 24 10.95 -17.02 -9.42
C TYR A 24 9.65 -16.26 -9.67
N TYR A 25 8.53 -16.84 -9.25
CA TYR A 25 7.23 -16.20 -9.31
C TYR A 25 6.77 -15.88 -7.89
N LEU A 26 6.27 -14.65 -7.68
CA LEU A 26 5.53 -14.35 -6.46
C LEU A 26 4.14 -14.96 -6.58
N ASP A 27 4.02 -16.21 -6.17
CA ASP A 27 2.78 -16.98 -6.08
C ASP A 27 2.66 -17.62 -4.68
N HIS A 28 1.70 -18.53 -4.49
CA HIS A 28 1.46 -19.16 -3.19
C HIS A 28 2.50 -20.22 -2.81
N GLN A 29 3.41 -20.61 -3.71
CA GLN A 29 4.41 -21.64 -3.47
C GLN A 29 5.75 -21.07 -3.02
N ILE A 30 5.99 -19.78 -3.28
CA ILE A 30 7.24 -19.13 -2.89
C ILE A 30 7.33 -19.02 -1.37
N LYS A 31 8.51 -19.28 -0.81
CA LYS A 31 8.75 -19.10 0.62
C LYS A 31 8.82 -17.61 0.93
N LEU A 32 8.11 -17.18 1.97
CA LEU A 32 8.13 -15.80 2.44
C LEU A 32 9.09 -15.66 3.63
N PRO A 33 9.72 -14.49 3.81
CA PRO A 33 10.59 -14.20 4.96
C PRO A 33 9.80 -13.85 6.23
N PHE A 34 8.49 -14.09 6.22
CA PHE A 34 7.55 -13.83 7.30
C PHE A 34 6.44 -14.89 7.27
N GLU A 35 5.77 -15.11 8.39
CA GLU A 35 4.61 -15.99 8.45
C GLU A 35 3.35 -15.23 8.02
N ASN A 36 2.59 -15.78 7.07
CA ASN A 36 1.33 -15.19 6.64
C ASN A 36 0.16 -15.77 7.45
N LYS A 37 -0.36 -15.02 8.43
CA LYS A 37 -1.51 -15.40 9.27
C LYS A 37 -2.86 -15.03 8.64
N TYR A 38 -2.87 -14.48 7.42
CA TYR A 38 -4.11 -14.16 6.74
C TYR A 38 -4.94 -15.42 6.51
N SER A 39 -6.25 -15.39 6.81
CA SER A 39 -7.09 -16.60 6.78
C SER A 39 -7.24 -17.22 5.40
N SER A 40 -7.03 -16.44 4.35
CA SER A 40 -7.06 -16.86 2.94
C SER A 40 -5.79 -16.41 2.21
N PRO A 41 -4.62 -16.99 2.51
CA PRO A 41 -3.32 -16.52 2.01
C PRO A 41 -3.26 -16.34 0.49
N GLU A 42 -3.95 -17.20 -0.26
CA GLU A 42 -4.03 -17.20 -1.72
C GLU A 42 -4.75 -15.98 -2.31
N THR A 43 -5.57 -15.30 -1.51
CA THR A 43 -6.30 -14.09 -1.91
C THR A 43 -5.53 -12.80 -1.63
N LEU A 44 -4.43 -12.90 -0.89
CA LEU A 44 -3.64 -11.72 -0.52
C LEU A 44 -2.95 -11.12 -1.75
N GLY A 45 -3.06 -9.79 -1.88
CA GLY A 45 -2.41 -9.04 -2.95
C GLY A 45 -0.89 -9.24 -2.94
N LYS A 46 -0.31 -9.48 -4.13
CA LYS A 46 1.13 -9.68 -4.29
C LYS A 46 1.95 -8.44 -3.95
N ASP A 47 1.40 -7.27 -4.22
CA ASP A 47 1.89 -5.97 -3.76
C ASP A 47 1.97 -5.92 -2.23
N ARG A 48 0.90 -6.30 -1.53
CA ARG A 48 0.86 -6.34 -0.06
C ARG A 48 1.88 -7.33 0.51
N ILE A 49 2.07 -8.49 -0.12
CA ILE A 49 3.13 -9.46 0.24
C ILE A 49 4.51 -8.83 0.11
N ALA A 50 4.79 -8.16 -1.01
CA ALA A 50 6.08 -7.51 -1.23
C ALA A 50 6.32 -6.39 -0.21
N LEU A 51 5.32 -5.55 0.06
CA LEU A 51 5.40 -4.48 1.05
C LEU A 51 5.63 -5.01 2.47
N ALA A 52 4.97 -6.10 2.85
CA ALA A 52 5.21 -6.77 4.13
C ALA A 52 6.65 -7.29 4.23
N ALA A 53 7.18 -7.91 3.16
CA ALA A 53 8.58 -8.35 3.12
C ALA A 53 9.55 -7.17 3.25
N ALA A 54 9.27 -6.04 2.60
CA ALA A 54 10.08 -4.82 2.71
C ALA A 54 10.11 -4.29 4.15
N ALA A 55 8.96 -4.28 4.84
CA ALA A 55 8.89 -3.87 6.24
C ALA A 55 9.69 -4.80 7.15
N VAL A 56 9.57 -6.12 6.97
CA VAL A 56 10.34 -7.12 7.73
C VAL A 56 11.85 -6.95 7.53
N TYR A 57 12.26 -6.64 6.31
CA TYR A 57 13.67 -6.40 5.98
C TYR A 57 14.21 -5.11 6.61
N ALA A 58 13.47 -4.00 6.46
CA ALA A 58 13.91 -2.67 6.90
C ALA A 58 13.81 -2.47 8.42
N TYR A 59 12.82 -3.10 9.07
CA TYR A 59 12.51 -2.93 10.49
C TYR A 59 12.38 -4.29 11.18
N PRO A 60 13.48 -5.07 11.27
CA PRO A 60 13.44 -6.39 11.85
C PRO A 60 13.01 -6.34 13.32
N LYS A 61 12.15 -7.28 13.71
CA LYS A 61 11.62 -7.44 15.07
C LYS A 61 10.83 -6.24 15.60
N GLN A 62 10.16 -5.49 14.72
CA GLN A 62 9.29 -4.37 15.09
C GLN A 62 7.86 -4.59 14.60
N ASN A 63 6.90 -4.01 15.31
CA ASN A 63 5.54 -3.89 14.81
C ASN A 63 5.55 -2.82 13.69
N CYS A 64 5.11 -3.19 12.49
CA CYS A 64 5.12 -2.33 11.32
C CYS A 64 3.72 -2.24 10.70
N LEU A 65 3.17 -1.03 10.66
CA LEU A 65 1.98 -0.71 9.88
C LEU A 65 2.42 -0.11 8.54
N VAL A 66 2.27 -0.85 7.46
CA VAL A 66 2.50 -0.36 6.10
C VAL A 66 1.20 0.19 5.53
N ILE A 67 1.22 1.45 5.11
CA ILE A 67 0.09 2.14 4.48
C ILE A 67 0.48 2.48 3.05
N ASP A 68 -0.08 1.76 2.08
CA ASP A 68 0.10 2.08 0.66
C ASP A 68 -1.07 2.92 0.17
N ALA A 69 -0.83 4.20 -0.10
CA ALA A 69 -1.83 5.14 -0.59
C ALA A 69 -1.70 5.34 -2.11
N GLY A 70 -2.48 4.57 -2.87
CA GLY A 70 -2.56 4.64 -4.33
C GLY A 70 -4.00 4.52 -4.82
N THR A 71 -4.25 3.61 -5.76
CA THR A 71 -5.62 3.35 -6.29
C THR A 71 -6.60 3.00 -5.16
N CYS A 72 -6.17 2.12 -4.26
CA CYS A 72 -6.76 1.92 -2.95
C CYS A 72 -5.76 2.40 -1.88
N VAL A 73 -6.23 2.57 -0.66
CA VAL A 73 -5.36 2.58 0.51
C VAL A 73 -5.38 1.19 1.13
N THR A 74 -4.22 0.59 1.33
CA THR A 74 -4.10 -0.62 2.16
C THR A 74 -3.46 -0.25 3.49
N TYR A 75 -3.83 -0.97 4.55
CA TYR A 75 -3.25 -0.85 5.88
C TYR A 75 -2.83 -2.26 6.27
N ASP A 76 -1.53 -2.53 6.34
CA ASP A 76 -0.96 -3.87 6.47
C ASP A 76 -0.13 -3.96 7.75
N ILE A 77 -0.52 -4.83 8.69
CA ILE A 77 0.22 -5.01 9.95
C ILE A 77 1.11 -6.25 9.89
N VAL A 78 2.39 -6.04 10.19
CA VAL A 78 3.35 -7.09 10.49
C VAL A 78 3.81 -6.90 11.94
N ASN A 79 3.77 -7.93 12.77
CA ASN A 79 4.19 -7.83 14.16
C ASN A 79 5.71 -8.03 14.34
N SER A 80 6.20 -7.84 15.56
CA SER A 80 7.61 -8.04 15.93
C SER A 80 8.11 -9.49 15.80
N GLU A 81 7.24 -10.46 15.57
CA GLU A 81 7.59 -11.87 15.33
C GLU A 81 7.72 -12.18 13.84
N SER A 82 7.67 -11.16 12.97
CA SER A 82 7.62 -11.31 11.51
C SER A 82 6.40 -12.12 11.07
N GLU A 83 5.23 -11.84 11.66
CA GLU A 83 3.95 -12.39 11.24
C GLU A 83 3.10 -11.29 10.59
N TYR A 84 2.67 -11.52 9.35
CA TYR A 84 1.68 -10.69 8.68
C TYR A 84 0.28 -11.07 9.18
N LEU A 85 -0.39 -10.15 9.89
CA LEU A 85 -1.68 -10.44 10.53
C LEU A 85 -2.89 -10.07 9.66
N GLY A 86 -2.67 -9.31 8.58
CA GLY A 86 -3.73 -8.78 7.75
C GLY A 86 -3.82 -7.27 7.85
N GLY A 87 -5.04 -6.73 7.69
CA GLY A 87 -5.16 -5.32 7.44
C GLY A 87 -6.50 -4.80 6.97
N GLY A 88 -6.53 -3.51 6.62
CA GLY A 88 -7.67 -2.82 6.03
C GLY A 88 -7.45 -2.46 4.56
N ILE A 89 -8.53 -2.28 3.82
CA ILE A 89 -8.53 -1.71 2.47
C ILE A 89 -9.61 -0.63 2.43
N SER A 90 -9.27 0.57 1.96
CA SER A 90 -10.22 1.65 1.70
C SER A 90 -9.98 2.31 0.35
N PRO A 91 -10.94 3.11 -0.17
CA PRO A 91 -10.76 3.78 -1.46
C PRO A 91 -9.61 4.80 -1.44
N GLY A 92 -8.80 4.83 -2.50
CA GLY A 92 -7.81 5.88 -2.73
C GLY A 92 -8.45 7.23 -3.12
N LEU A 93 -7.65 8.29 -3.23
CA LEU A 93 -8.16 9.64 -3.51
C LEU A 93 -8.93 9.74 -4.82
N GLN A 94 -8.32 9.26 -5.91
CA GLN A 94 -8.95 9.34 -7.23
C GLN A 94 -10.22 8.48 -7.32
N MET A 95 -10.23 7.32 -6.65
CA MET A 95 -11.40 6.44 -6.59
C MET A 95 -12.57 7.13 -5.87
N ARG A 96 -12.32 7.91 -4.81
CA ARG A 96 -13.37 8.69 -4.12
C ARG A 96 -14.01 9.72 -5.04
N PHE A 97 -13.22 10.46 -5.81
CA PHE A 97 -13.74 11.40 -6.81
C PHE A 97 -14.55 10.69 -7.91
N GLN A 98 -14.08 9.53 -8.37
CA GLN A 98 -14.81 8.74 -9.36
C GLN A 98 -16.13 8.22 -8.82
N ALA A 99 -16.15 7.72 -7.57
CA ALA A 99 -17.35 7.21 -6.93
C ALA A 99 -18.43 8.30 -6.80
N VAL A 100 -18.11 9.46 -6.26
CA VAL A 100 -19.10 10.55 -6.12
C VAL A 100 -19.63 11.02 -7.46
N HIS A 101 -18.80 11.08 -8.50
CA HIS A 101 -19.26 11.40 -9.85
C HIS A 101 -20.16 10.29 -10.43
N LYS A 102 -19.76 9.02 -10.26
CA LYS A 102 -20.48 7.88 -10.84
C LYS A 102 -21.85 7.66 -10.22
N PHE A 103 -21.99 7.89 -8.92
CA PHE A 103 -23.21 7.60 -8.16
C PHE A 103 -24.07 8.84 -7.90
N THR A 104 -23.83 9.95 -8.60
CA THR A 104 -24.69 11.15 -8.54
C THR A 104 -24.89 11.76 -9.92
N GLU A 105 -26.00 12.46 -10.13
CA GLU A 105 -26.35 12.98 -11.46
C GLU A 105 -25.60 14.27 -11.85
N LYS A 106 -25.24 15.10 -10.86
CA LYS A 106 -24.81 16.49 -11.10
C LYS A 106 -23.38 16.80 -10.64
N LEU A 107 -22.70 15.89 -9.95
CA LEU A 107 -21.36 16.17 -9.45
C LEU A 107 -20.33 16.00 -10.58
N PRO A 108 -19.41 16.96 -10.75
CA PRO A 108 -18.40 16.88 -11.80
C PRO A 108 -17.35 15.80 -11.49
N LEU A 109 -16.80 15.20 -12.54
CA LEU A 109 -15.59 14.39 -12.41
C LEU A 109 -14.39 15.31 -12.13
N ILE A 110 -13.71 15.06 -11.02
CA ILE A 110 -12.54 15.83 -10.58
C ILE A 110 -11.32 14.91 -10.62
N GLN A 111 -10.22 15.41 -11.17
CA GLN A 111 -8.90 14.78 -11.03
C GLN A 111 -8.29 15.19 -9.69
N SER A 112 -7.59 14.26 -9.04
CA SER A 112 -6.87 14.54 -7.80
C SER A 112 -5.77 15.58 -8.07
N ASP A 113 -6.00 16.79 -7.55
CA ASP A 113 -5.00 17.84 -7.43
C ASP A 113 -5.08 18.41 -6.00
N SER A 114 -3.93 18.46 -5.32
CA SER A 114 -3.82 18.95 -3.94
C SER A 114 -3.57 20.46 -3.84
N ASN A 115 -3.53 21.19 -4.96
CA ASN A 115 -3.30 22.63 -4.96
C ASN A 115 -4.49 23.44 -4.46
N HIS A 116 -4.24 24.46 -3.63
CA HIS A 116 -5.26 25.41 -3.15
C HIS A 116 -6.46 24.77 -2.42
N LEU A 117 -6.20 23.86 -1.49
CA LEU A 117 -7.25 23.25 -0.66
C LEU A 117 -7.73 24.18 0.45
N LYS A 118 -9.05 24.33 0.57
CA LYS A 118 -9.74 25.08 1.63
C LYS A 118 -10.71 24.16 2.35
N LEU A 119 -10.81 24.29 3.67
CA LEU A 119 -11.73 23.50 4.48
C LEU A 119 -13.20 23.83 4.16
N ILE A 120 -13.50 25.11 3.92
CA ILE A 120 -14.83 25.54 3.51
C ILE A 120 -14.79 25.86 2.01
N GLY A 121 -15.41 25.00 1.21
CA GLY A 121 -15.58 25.24 -0.22
C GLY A 121 -16.82 26.09 -0.49
N ASN A 122 -16.73 27.01 -1.44
CA ASN A 122 -17.85 27.89 -1.83
C ASN A 122 -18.45 27.57 -3.21
N SER A 123 -18.02 26.45 -3.81
CA SER A 123 -18.57 25.90 -5.05
C SER A 123 -18.60 24.37 -4.96
N THR A 124 -19.40 23.70 -5.78
CA THR A 124 -19.48 22.22 -5.80
C THR A 124 -18.11 21.57 -5.94
N LYS A 125 -17.24 22.11 -6.80
CA LYS A 125 -15.88 21.59 -7.00
C LYS A 125 -15.02 21.77 -5.75
N GLU A 126 -15.07 22.94 -5.12
CA GLU A 126 -14.32 23.19 -3.88
C GLU A 126 -14.83 22.35 -2.72
N SER A 127 -16.15 22.21 -2.56
CA SER A 127 -16.77 21.40 -1.50
C SER A 127 -16.43 19.92 -1.62
N LEU A 128 -16.44 19.38 -2.85
CA LEU A 128 -15.98 18.00 -3.10
C LEU A 128 -14.52 17.80 -2.75
N ARG A 129 -13.65 18.72 -3.20
CA ARG A 129 -12.22 18.66 -2.87
C ARG A 129 -11.99 18.74 -1.37
N SER A 130 -12.67 19.66 -0.69
CA SER A 130 -12.57 19.79 0.77
C SER A 130 -12.94 18.47 1.46
N GLY A 131 -14.16 17.98 1.24
CA GLY A 131 -14.64 16.78 1.93
C GLY A 131 -13.77 15.55 1.66
N ILE A 132 -13.37 15.34 0.42
CA ILE A 132 -12.56 14.17 0.04
C ILE A 132 -11.14 14.28 0.60
N TYR A 133 -10.44 15.41 0.44
CA TYR A 133 -9.06 15.52 0.89
C TYR A 133 -8.93 15.55 2.42
N PHE A 134 -9.73 16.36 3.12
CA PHE A 134 -9.66 16.43 4.58
C PHE A 134 -10.22 15.16 5.22
N GLY A 135 -11.28 14.57 4.65
CA GLY A 135 -11.79 13.28 5.08
C GLY A 135 -10.77 12.15 4.90
N PHE A 136 -10.06 12.13 3.77
CA PHE A 136 -9.00 11.15 3.50
C PHE A 136 -7.84 11.24 4.49
N ALA A 137 -7.35 12.46 4.76
CA ALA A 137 -6.29 12.66 5.75
C ALA A 137 -6.75 12.26 7.17
N ALA A 138 -7.95 12.67 7.56
CA ALA A 138 -8.52 12.33 8.86
C ALA A 138 -8.77 10.82 9.04
N GLU A 139 -9.16 10.13 7.97
CA GLU A 139 -9.29 8.67 7.94
C GLU A 139 -7.94 8.01 8.26
N ILE A 140 -6.88 8.39 7.54
CA ILE A 140 -5.55 7.79 7.72
C ILE A 140 -5.00 8.10 9.13
N ASP A 141 -5.10 9.34 9.60
CA ASP A 141 -4.72 9.72 10.97
C ASP A 141 -5.49 8.91 12.03
N GLY A 142 -6.78 8.72 11.83
CA GLY A 142 -7.64 7.93 12.71
C GLY A 142 -7.29 6.45 12.70
N MET A 143 -6.99 5.88 11.53
CA MET A 143 -6.54 4.49 11.41
C MET A 143 -5.20 4.28 12.11
N ILE A 144 -4.22 5.15 11.86
CA ILE A 144 -2.91 5.11 12.54
C ILE A 144 -3.10 5.16 14.06
N SER A 145 -3.95 6.06 14.56
CA SER A 145 -4.23 6.19 15.99
C SER A 145 -4.84 4.92 16.60
N ARG A 146 -5.71 4.22 15.86
CA ARG A 146 -6.27 2.92 16.28
C ARG A 146 -5.19 1.84 16.37
N TYR A 147 -4.32 1.73 15.37
CA TYR A 147 -3.21 0.77 15.43
C TYR A 147 -2.23 1.08 16.56
N TYR A 148 -1.93 2.36 16.84
CA TYR A 148 -1.12 2.73 18.00
C TYR A 148 -1.74 2.32 19.35
N SER A 149 -3.07 2.20 19.43
CA SER A 149 -3.74 1.73 20.64
C SER A 149 -3.64 0.21 20.85
N GLU A 150 -3.39 -0.55 19.78
CA GLU A 150 -3.29 -2.01 19.80
C GLU A 150 -1.84 -2.51 19.82
N PHE A 151 -0.91 -1.78 19.19
CA PHE A 151 0.49 -2.18 19.04
C PHE A 151 1.43 -1.18 19.71
N LYS A 152 2.23 -1.67 20.66
CA LYS A 152 3.32 -0.89 21.25
C LYS A 152 4.47 -0.74 20.26
N ASP A 153 5.18 0.38 20.36
CA ASP A 153 6.38 0.67 19.57
C ASP A 153 6.15 0.47 18.05
N LEU A 154 4.99 0.93 17.58
CA LEU A 154 4.55 0.76 16.20
C LEU A 154 5.30 1.71 15.25
N THR A 155 5.97 1.11 14.27
CA THR A 155 6.58 1.80 13.14
C THR A 155 5.54 1.94 12.03
N VAL A 156 5.23 3.18 11.65
CA VAL A 156 4.25 3.49 10.60
C VAL A 156 4.99 3.88 9.34
N ILE A 157 4.77 3.11 8.26
CA ILE A 157 5.46 3.23 6.98
C ILE A 157 4.44 3.63 5.93
N LEU A 158 4.65 4.76 5.26
CA LEU A 158 3.76 5.25 4.21
C LEU A 158 4.43 5.14 2.84
N THR A 159 3.73 4.53 1.89
CA THR A 159 4.13 4.42 0.48
C THR A 159 2.98 4.81 -0.47
N GLY A 160 3.24 4.80 -1.78
CA GLY A 160 2.21 4.99 -2.81
C GLY A 160 2.22 6.35 -3.51
N GLY A 161 1.34 6.52 -4.50
CA GLY A 161 1.29 7.71 -5.36
C GLY A 161 0.75 8.97 -4.67
N ASP A 162 -0.06 8.82 -3.63
CA ASP A 162 -0.70 9.93 -2.92
C ASP A 162 0.16 10.51 -1.77
N LEU A 163 1.41 10.03 -1.62
CA LEU A 163 2.32 10.41 -0.53
C LEU A 163 2.57 11.91 -0.43
N LEU A 164 2.72 12.62 -1.54
CA LEU A 164 3.03 14.06 -1.54
C LEU A 164 1.91 14.89 -0.89
N PHE A 165 0.67 14.43 -0.98
CA PHE A 165 -0.46 15.05 -0.30
C PHE A 165 -0.42 14.75 1.21
N LEU A 166 -0.18 13.48 1.56
CA LEU A 166 -0.20 13.00 2.93
C LEU A 166 0.99 13.50 3.76
N SER A 167 2.17 13.65 3.15
CA SER A 167 3.39 14.07 3.84
C SER A 167 3.33 15.46 4.45
N LYS A 168 2.46 16.32 3.91
CA LYS A 168 2.23 17.68 4.44
C LYS A 168 1.26 17.70 5.62
N ARG A 169 0.61 16.57 5.95
CA ARG A 169 -0.57 16.53 6.84
C ARG A 169 -0.45 15.51 7.95
N LEU A 170 0.20 14.38 7.71
CA LEU A 170 0.39 13.33 8.71
C LEU A 170 1.67 13.60 9.51
N LYS A 171 1.57 13.49 10.83
CA LYS A 171 2.71 13.60 11.75
C LYS A 171 3.18 12.21 12.14
N ASN A 172 4.49 12.04 12.37
CA ASN A 172 5.09 10.81 12.93
C ASN A 172 4.95 9.54 12.05
N SER A 173 4.94 9.70 10.73
CA SER A 173 5.05 8.59 9.78
C SER A 173 6.44 8.58 9.12
N ILE A 174 6.95 7.38 8.83
CA ILE A 174 8.14 7.21 7.99
C ILE A 174 7.67 7.10 6.54
N PHE A 175 8.17 8.00 5.69
CA PHE A 175 7.91 7.94 4.25
C PHE A 175 8.86 6.94 3.63
N ALA A 176 8.30 5.87 3.09
CA ALA A 176 9.05 4.88 2.35
C ALA A 176 9.63 5.51 1.09
N ASN A 177 10.81 5.04 0.68
CA ASN A 177 11.36 5.44 -0.61
C ASN A 177 10.53 4.84 -1.76
N SER A 178 10.66 5.40 -2.97
CA SER A 178 9.86 4.99 -4.13
C SER A 178 10.07 3.53 -4.57
N ASN A 179 11.14 2.88 -4.10
CA ASN A 179 11.50 1.51 -4.44
C ASN A 179 11.11 0.50 -3.36
N PHE A 180 10.42 0.91 -2.29
CA PHE A 180 10.14 0.05 -1.13
C PHE A 180 9.46 -1.28 -1.51
N LEU A 181 8.51 -1.28 -2.44
CA LEU A 181 7.92 -2.51 -2.98
C LEU A 181 8.97 -3.41 -3.68
N LEU A 182 9.88 -2.80 -4.45
CA LEU A 182 10.95 -3.51 -5.15
C LEU A 182 11.99 -4.07 -4.17
N GLU A 183 12.27 -3.38 -3.07
CA GLU A 183 13.13 -3.88 -1.98
C GLU A 183 12.53 -5.15 -1.37
N GLY A 184 11.21 -5.16 -1.14
CA GLY A 184 10.49 -6.34 -0.67
C GLY A 184 10.55 -7.51 -1.65
N LEU A 185 10.32 -7.26 -2.94
CA LEU A 185 10.49 -8.29 -3.99
C LEU A 185 11.92 -8.83 -4.02
N ASN A 186 12.92 -7.95 -3.92
CA ASN A 186 14.32 -8.35 -3.88
C ASN A 186 14.63 -9.20 -2.64
N TYR A 187 14.09 -8.84 -1.48
CA TYR A 187 14.28 -9.62 -0.26
C TYR A 187 13.68 -11.03 -0.38
N ILE A 188 12.46 -11.16 -0.92
CA ILE A 188 11.85 -12.47 -1.21
C ILE A 188 12.71 -13.27 -2.18
N LEU A 189 13.24 -12.63 -3.24
CA LEU A 189 14.12 -13.28 -4.20
C LEU A 189 15.38 -13.84 -3.52
N GLU A 190 16.07 -13.03 -2.72
CA GLU A 190 17.29 -13.46 -2.03
C GLU A 190 17.01 -14.58 -1.03
N TYR A 191 15.90 -14.49 -0.29
CA TYR A 191 15.46 -15.53 0.66
C TYR A 191 15.28 -16.91 0.01
N ASN A 192 14.88 -16.95 -1.26
CA ASN A 192 14.68 -18.18 -2.03
C ASN A 192 15.92 -18.62 -2.83
N LYS A 193 16.97 -17.79 -2.92
CA LYS A 193 18.27 -18.17 -3.51
C LYS A 193 19.21 -18.80 -2.51
N THR A 194 19.14 -18.39 -1.24
CA THR A 194 20.07 -18.80 -0.18
C THR A 194 19.67 -20.08 0.55
N GLN A 195 18.62 -20.77 0.09
CA GLN A 195 18.20 -22.09 0.57
C GLN A 195 18.45 -23.15 -0.51
#